data_AF-A0A9D8RB57-F1
#
_entry.id   AF-A0A9D8RB57-F1
#
_cell.length_a   1.000
_cell.length_b   1.000
_cell.length_c   1.000
_cell.angle_alpha   90.00
_cell.angle_beta   90.00
_cell.angle_gamma   90.00
#
_symmetry.space_group_name_H-M   'P 1'
#
loop_
_entity.id
_entity.type
_entity.pdbx_description
1 polymer ?
#
loop_
_entity_poly.entity_id
_entity_poly.type
_entity_poly.pdbx_seq_one_letter_code
_entity_poly.pdbx_strand_id
1 'polypeptide(L)'
;MSKKFPYGYDVNAYIDKAFERMKELYPWATKEMFRKGWSYAIEQVDGKHQYVTYYKWEDGQIDREVLDCDGEGFIETIIGHHHSRIEYENPVVETFNVPASCTYSDDWYLEIYRIQKHQLGGYSAYVQAGNRSAGGSRTFFIPPAYFKLPWEEFLNKYLDLVPPGPFYVDRTDLENAKGLKEFLGY
;
A
#
# COMPACT_ATOMS: atom_id res chain seq x y z
N MET A 1 21.20 16.03 5.44
CA MET A 1 20.55 15.70 6.72
C MET A 1 19.11 16.17 6.62
N SER A 2 18.15 15.26 6.72
CA SER A 2 16.73 15.59 6.87
C SER A 2 16.52 16.36 8.17
N LYS A 3 15.68 17.39 8.14
CA LYS A 3 15.35 18.18 9.33
C LYS A 3 14.40 17.37 10.20
N LYS A 4 14.61 17.36 11.53
CA LYS A 4 13.73 16.63 12.44
C LYS A 4 12.30 17.19 12.41
N PHE A 5 12.14 18.51 12.44
CA PHE A 5 10.83 19.20 12.37
C PHE A 5 10.75 20.14 11.14
N PRO A 6 10.57 19.62 9.91
CA PRO A 6 10.51 20.44 8.70
C PRO A 6 9.31 21.40 8.69
N TYR A 7 8.18 20.99 9.26
CA TYR A 7 6.93 21.76 9.30
C TYR A 7 6.66 22.39 10.67
N GLY A 8 7.69 22.49 11.52
CA GLY A 8 7.55 22.97 12.90
C GLY A 8 6.91 21.94 13.82
N TYR A 9 6.24 22.41 14.86
CA TYR A 9 5.66 21.60 15.95
C TYR A 9 4.15 21.37 15.81
N ASP A 10 3.53 21.78 14.70
CA ASP A 10 2.14 21.44 14.42
C ASP A 10 2.06 20.03 13.85
N VAL A 11 1.58 19.08 14.67
CA VAL A 11 1.43 17.68 14.28
C VAL A 11 0.45 17.50 13.11
N ASN A 12 -0.54 18.39 12.96
CA ASN A 12 -1.52 18.29 11.88
C ASN A 12 -0.88 18.50 10.51
N ALA A 13 0.17 19.33 10.41
CA ALA A 13 0.91 19.50 9.17
C ALA A 13 1.52 18.18 8.66
N TYR A 14 1.97 17.30 9.58
CA TYR A 14 2.51 15.98 9.23
C TYR A 14 1.40 15.00 8.87
N ILE A 15 0.27 15.02 9.58
CA ILE A 15 -0.92 14.22 9.28
C ILE A 15 -1.47 14.59 7.88
N ASP A 16 -1.53 15.88 7.56
CA ASP A 16 -1.98 16.38 6.26
C ASP A 16 -1.05 15.91 5.14
N LYS A 17 0.26 15.97 5.36
CA LYS A 17 1.25 15.46 4.39
C LYS A 17 1.15 13.95 4.20
N ALA A 18 0.98 13.19 5.28
CA ALA A 18 0.75 11.75 5.22
C ALA A 18 -0.54 11.43 4.45
N PHE A 19 -1.60 12.21 4.66
CA PHE A 19 -2.85 12.07 3.91
C PHE A 19 -2.69 12.39 2.43
N GLU A 20 -2.02 13.49 2.08
CA GLU A 20 -1.72 13.85 0.68
C GLU A 20 -1.00 12.72 -0.04
N ARG A 21 0.05 12.15 0.58
CA ARG A 21 0.82 11.04 0.01
C ARG A 21 0.02 9.74 -0.05
N MET A 22 -0.81 9.46 0.95
CA MET A 22 -1.73 8.34 0.88
C MET A 22 -2.71 8.47 -0.28
N LYS A 23 -3.18 9.67 -0.62
CA LYS A 23 -4.07 9.85 -1.78
C LYS A 23 -3.41 9.58 -3.13
N GLU A 24 -2.09 9.67 -3.21
CA GLU A 24 -1.34 9.30 -4.42
C GLU A 24 -1.37 7.79 -4.64
N LEU A 25 -1.36 7.02 -3.55
CA LEU A 25 -1.44 5.55 -3.55
C LEU A 25 -2.90 5.04 -3.56
N TYR A 26 -3.76 5.72 -2.82
CA TYR A 26 -5.15 5.37 -2.50
C TYR A 26 -6.07 6.55 -2.76
N PRO A 27 -6.51 6.80 -4.00
CA PRO A 27 -7.29 8.00 -4.33
C PRO A 27 -8.63 8.11 -3.61
N TRP A 28 -9.19 6.97 -3.20
CA TRP A 28 -10.42 6.89 -2.42
C TRP A 28 -10.20 7.19 -0.93
N ALA A 29 -8.94 7.27 -0.47
CA ALA A 29 -8.65 7.52 0.93
C ALA A 29 -9.25 8.86 1.36
N THR A 30 -10.01 8.82 2.44
CA THR A 30 -10.48 10.00 3.15
C THR A 30 -9.88 9.99 4.56
N LYS A 31 -9.78 11.16 5.20
CA LYS A 31 -9.22 11.25 6.56
C LYS A 31 -10.06 10.45 7.57
N GLU A 32 -11.34 10.30 7.32
CA GLU A 32 -12.27 9.52 8.16
C GLU A 32 -11.95 8.01 8.14
N MET A 33 -11.24 7.53 7.10
CA MET A 33 -10.76 6.14 7.01
C MET A 33 -9.51 5.89 7.85
N PHE A 34 -8.87 6.94 8.39
CA PHE A 34 -7.74 6.75 9.29
C PHE A 34 -8.19 5.98 10.52
N ARG A 35 -7.36 5.02 10.91
CA ARG A 35 -7.64 4.12 12.03
C ARG A 35 -7.79 4.94 13.31
N LYS A 36 -9.01 4.95 13.86
CA LYS A 36 -9.41 5.73 15.05
C LYS A 36 -8.61 5.44 16.33
N GLY A 37 -7.93 4.29 16.38
CA GLY A 37 -7.07 3.93 17.51
C GLY A 37 -5.77 4.73 17.56
N TRP A 38 -5.32 5.33 16.45
CA TRP A 38 -4.06 6.07 16.40
C TRP A 38 -4.27 7.57 16.62
N SER A 39 -3.41 8.17 17.43
CA SER A 39 -3.21 9.61 17.49
C SER A 39 -1.73 9.96 17.60
N TYR A 40 -1.42 11.23 17.36
CA TYR A 40 -0.07 11.71 17.08
C TYR A 40 0.17 13.01 17.84
N ALA A 41 1.40 13.20 18.33
CA ALA A 41 1.81 14.44 18.98
C ALA A 41 3.29 14.74 18.75
N ILE A 42 3.67 15.98 19.06
CA ILE A 42 5.06 16.38 19.23
C ILE A 42 5.21 16.91 20.65
N GLU A 43 6.04 16.25 21.46
CA GLU A 43 6.12 16.48 22.91
C GLU A 43 7.56 16.65 23.38
N GLN A 44 7.76 17.28 24.54
CA GLN A 44 9.05 17.27 25.20
C GLN A 44 9.27 15.96 25.96
N VAL A 45 10.33 15.25 25.61
CA VAL A 45 10.83 14.04 26.28
C VAL A 45 12.32 14.28 26.56
N ASP A 46 12.71 14.17 27.83
CA ASP A 46 14.09 14.43 28.29
C ASP A 46 14.66 15.77 27.79
N GLY A 47 13.82 16.82 27.83
CA GLY A 47 14.18 18.18 27.41
C GLY A 47 14.30 18.40 25.89
N LYS A 48 13.92 17.41 25.07
CA LYS A 48 13.94 17.51 23.60
C LYS A 48 12.55 17.26 23.03
N HIS A 49 12.20 18.01 21.99
CA HIS A 49 10.98 17.71 21.24
C HIS A 49 11.15 16.39 20.46
N GLN A 50 10.16 15.52 20.58
CA GLN A 50 10.11 14.22 19.93
C GLN A 50 8.73 13.99 19.30
N TYR A 51 8.71 13.21 18.23
CA TYR A 51 7.46 12.66 17.71
C TYR A 51 6.96 11.56 18.64
N VAL A 52 5.65 11.54 18.86
CA VAL A 52 5.01 10.57 19.76
C VAL A 52 3.78 10.02 19.06
N THR A 53 3.60 8.71 19.15
CA THR A 53 2.39 8.00 18.71
C THR A 53 1.67 7.44 19.90
N TYR A 54 0.35 7.36 19.78
CA TYR A 54 -0.54 6.78 20.75
C TYR A 54 -1.45 5.78 20.06
N TYR A 55 -1.54 4.57 20.59
CA TYR A 55 -2.51 3.58 20.14
C TYR A 55 -3.47 3.22 21.27
N LYS A 56 -4.77 3.50 21.06
CA LYS A 56 -5.85 3.15 21.97
C LYS A 56 -6.44 1.79 21.59
N TRP A 57 -6.28 0.81 22.48
CA TRP A 57 -6.88 -0.51 22.39
C TRP A 57 -8.36 -0.49 22.75
N GLU A 58 -9.08 -1.57 22.40
CA GLU A 58 -10.52 -1.70 22.65
C GLU A 58 -10.87 -1.78 24.14
N ASP A 59 -9.96 -2.30 24.96
CA ASP A 59 -10.08 -2.35 26.41
C ASP A 59 -9.81 -0.99 27.10
N GLY A 60 -9.45 0.03 26.31
CA GLY A 60 -9.13 1.37 26.77
C GLY A 60 -7.66 1.59 27.15
N GLN A 61 -6.80 0.58 27.07
CA GLN A 61 -5.35 0.74 27.22
C GLN A 61 -4.82 1.70 26.15
N ILE A 62 -3.85 2.53 26.52
CA ILE A 62 -3.16 3.44 25.59
C ILE A 62 -1.67 3.11 25.62
N ASP A 63 -1.15 2.68 24.48
CA ASP A 63 0.29 2.53 24.28
C ASP A 63 0.86 3.82 23.73
N ARG A 64 1.94 4.29 24.35
CA ARG A 64 2.66 5.50 23.94
C ARG A 64 4.06 5.10 23.48
N GLU A 65 4.44 5.54 22.29
CA GLU A 65 5.77 5.32 21.72
C GLU A 65 6.42 6.65 21.35
N VAL A 66 7.71 6.80 21.71
CA VAL A 66 8.54 7.95 21.32
C VAL A 66 9.36 7.54 20.12
N LEU A 67 9.20 8.26 19.02
CA LEU A 67 9.86 7.93 17.76
C LEU A 67 11.14 8.73 17.59
N ASP A 68 12.26 8.02 17.42
CA ASP A 68 13.51 8.64 17.00
C ASP A 68 13.63 8.63 15.47
N CYS A 69 12.90 9.56 14.85
CA CYS A 69 12.90 9.75 13.41
C CYS A 69 12.96 11.25 13.04
N ASP A 70 13.16 11.51 11.75
CA ASP A 70 12.96 12.83 11.17
C ASP A 70 11.49 13.04 10.74
N GLY A 71 11.17 14.20 10.16
CA GLY A 71 9.80 14.50 9.75
C GLY A 71 9.28 13.62 8.61
N GLU A 72 10.15 13.08 7.76
CA GLU A 72 9.75 12.17 6.69
C GLU A 72 9.47 10.78 7.25
N GLY A 73 10.33 10.29 8.12
CA GLY A 73 10.11 9.04 8.84
C GLY A 73 8.80 9.07 9.63
N PHE A 74 8.48 10.20 10.26
CA PHE A 74 7.20 10.36 10.96
C PHE A 74 5.98 10.31 10.02
N ILE A 75 6.07 10.94 8.84
CA ILE A 75 5.03 10.85 7.80
C ILE A 75 4.84 9.39 7.36
N GLU A 76 5.92 8.68 7.07
CA GLU A 76 5.88 7.26 6.68
C GLU A 76 5.30 6.38 7.79
N THR A 77 5.59 6.66 9.06
CA THR A 77 4.95 5.99 10.20
C THR A 77 3.44 6.20 10.22
N ILE A 78 2.96 7.45 10.02
CA ILE A 78 1.52 7.74 9.94
C ILE A 78 0.86 6.95 8.80
N ILE A 79 1.50 6.91 7.62
CA ILE A 79 1.02 6.14 6.48
C ILE A 79 0.92 4.65 6.83
N GLY A 80 1.99 4.08 7.41
CA GLY A 80 2.06 2.67 7.80
C GLY A 80 0.97 2.27 8.81
N HIS A 81 0.63 3.14 9.75
CA HIS A 81 -0.42 2.90 10.75
C HIS A 81 -1.83 2.80 10.15
N HIS A 82 -2.05 3.37 8.96
CA HIS A 82 -3.37 3.52 8.36
C HIS A 82 -3.56 2.71 7.07
N HIS A 83 -2.47 2.31 6.42
CA HIS A 83 -2.44 1.59 5.15
C HIS A 83 -3.48 0.45 5.08
N SER A 84 -3.38 -0.54 5.97
CA SER A 84 -4.26 -1.71 5.96
C SER A 84 -5.73 -1.38 6.21
N ARG A 85 -6.03 -0.31 6.96
CA ARG A 85 -7.41 0.12 7.18
C ARG A 85 -7.99 0.75 5.92
N ILE A 86 -7.23 1.60 5.24
CA ILE A 86 -7.64 2.25 3.99
C ILE A 86 -7.88 1.21 2.88
N GLU A 87 -7.06 0.17 2.83
CA GLU A 87 -7.28 -0.96 1.92
C GLU A 87 -8.58 -1.72 2.26
N TYR A 88 -8.82 -2.00 3.53
CA TYR A 88 -10.01 -2.72 3.99
C TYR A 88 -11.32 -1.98 3.70
N GLU A 89 -11.32 -0.65 3.83
CA GLU A 89 -12.50 0.19 3.56
C GLU A 89 -12.88 0.24 2.06
N ASN A 90 -12.03 -0.28 1.16
CA ASN A 90 -12.31 -0.33 -0.27
C ASN A 90 -12.37 -1.79 -0.78
N PRO A 91 -13.52 -2.48 -0.56
CA PRO A 91 -13.63 -3.90 -0.86
C PRO A 91 -13.51 -4.19 -2.36
N VAL A 92 -13.03 -5.40 -2.66
CA VAL A 92 -12.93 -5.92 -4.03
C VAL A 92 -14.32 -6.27 -4.55
N VAL A 93 -14.68 -5.77 -5.73
CA VAL A 93 -15.98 -6.00 -6.39
C VAL A 93 -15.87 -6.85 -7.65
N GLU A 94 -14.67 -6.92 -8.25
CA GLU A 94 -14.42 -7.68 -9.45
C GLU A 94 -12.97 -8.18 -9.46
N THR A 95 -12.72 -9.35 -10.02
CA THR A 95 -11.37 -9.92 -10.13
C THR A 95 -11.15 -10.52 -11.50
N PHE A 96 -9.95 -10.34 -12.03
CA PHE A 96 -9.45 -10.96 -13.24
C PHE A 96 -8.24 -11.83 -12.89
N ASN A 97 -8.36 -13.14 -13.09
CA ASN A 97 -7.23 -14.06 -12.89
C ASN A 97 -6.30 -13.99 -14.09
N VAL A 98 -5.01 -13.70 -13.87
CA VAL A 98 -4.02 -13.68 -14.95
C VAL A 98 -3.42 -15.07 -15.08
N PRO A 99 -3.52 -15.73 -16.24
CA PRO A 99 -2.82 -16.96 -16.49
C PRO A 99 -1.31 -16.70 -16.45
N ALA A 100 -0.58 -17.42 -15.59
CA ALA A 100 0.88 -17.38 -15.55
C ALA A 100 1.45 -18.56 -16.33
N SER A 101 2.44 -18.29 -17.18
CA SER A 101 3.18 -19.35 -17.87
C SER A 101 4.14 -20.09 -16.94
N CYS A 102 4.64 -19.43 -15.90
CA CYS A 102 5.51 -20.01 -14.88
C CYS A 102 4.83 -19.98 -13.50
N THR A 103 4.29 -21.13 -13.09
CA THR A 103 3.62 -21.28 -11.78
C THR A 103 4.47 -21.99 -10.74
N TYR A 104 5.73 -22.31 -11.05
CA TYR A 104 6.57 -23.15 -10.21
C TYR A 104 8.05 -22.76 -10.32
N SER A 105 8.70 -22.58 -9.17
CA SER A 105 10.14 -22.39 -9.05
C SER A 105 10.61 -23.12 -7.79
N ASP A 106 11.52 -24.07 -7.94
CA ASP A 106 12.03 -24.93 -6.87
C ASP A 106 10.93 -25.64 -6.08
N ASP A 107 10.68 -25.37 -4.80
CA ASP A 107 9.63 -25.98 -4.00
C ASP A 107 8.38 -25.11 -3.84
N TRP A 108 8.37 -23.95 -4.50
CA TRP A 108 7.33 -22.94 -4.37
C TRP A 108 6.45 -22.86 -5.62
N TYR A 109 5.18 -22.54 -5.39
CA TYR A 109 4.15 -22.45 -6.40
C TYR A 109 3.50 -21.06 -6.38
N LEU A 110 3.25 -20.50 -7.55
CA LEU A 110 2.28 -19.43 -7.72
C LEU A 110 0.88 -20.05 -7.56
N GLU A 111 0.17 -19.67 -6.51
CA GLU A 111 -1.17 -20.18 -6.25
C GLU A 111 -2.22 -19.27 -6.89
N ILE A 112 -2.05 -17.95 -6.76
CA ILE A 112 -2.98 -16.95 -7.28
C ILE A 112 -2.20 -15.76 -7.82
N TYR A 113 -2.53 -15.37 -9.05
CA TYR A 113 -2.24 -14.04 -9.57
C TYR A 113 -3.52 -13.47 -10.15
N ARG A 114 -4.02 -12.38 -9.55
CA ARG A 114 -5.23 -11.73 -10.04
C ARG A 114 -5.14 -10.22 -9.92
N ILE A 115 -5.69 -9.53 -10.90
CA ILE A 115 -5.96 -8.11 -10.80
C ILE A 115 -7.35 -7.92 -10.21
N GLN A 116 -7.50 -7.01 -9.26
CA GLN A 116 -8.69 -6.76 -8.50
C GLN A 116 -9.17 -5.33 -8.77
N LYS A 117 -10.48 -5.15 -8.92
CA LYS A 117 -11.15 -3.86 -9.02
C LYS A 117 -11.90 -3.59 -7.72
N HIS A 118 -11.82 -2.36 -7.23
CA HIS A 118 -12.35 -2.01 -5.92
C HIS A 118 -13.59 -1.10 -5.99
N GLN A 119 -14.44 -1.17 -4.97
CA GLN A 119 -15.76 -0.51 -4.93
C GLN A 119 -15.70 1.01 -5.06
N LEU A 120 -14.77 1.65 -4.36
CA LEU A 120 -14.53 3.10 -4.37
C LEU A 120 -13.59 3.52 -5.51
N GLY A 121 -13.30 2.61 -6.44
CA GLY A 121 -12.40 2.80 -7.57
C GLY A 121 -10.98 2.29 -7.30
N GLY A 122 -10.19 2.23 -8.38
CA GLY A 122 -8.81 1.74 -8.36
C GLY A 122 -8.68 0.23 -8.60
N TYR A 123 -7.44 -0.17 -8.83
CA TYR A 123 -7.07 -1.55 -9.11
C TYR A 123 -5.88 -1.98 -8.25
N SER A 124 -5.80 -3.27 -7.93
CA SER A 124 -4.64 -3.87 -7.27
C SER A 124 -4.28 -5.22 -7.90
N ALA A 125 -3.04 -5.64 -7.76
CA ALA A 125 -2.60 -6.99 -8.06
C ALA A 125 -2.46 -7.78 -6.76
N TYR A 126 -3.17 -8.90 -6.65
CA TYR A 126 -3.04 -9.84 -5.56
C TYR A 126 -2.23 -11.05 -6.01
N VAL A 127 -1.12 -11.27 -5.30
CA VAL A 127 -0.19 -12.38 -5.56
C VAL A 127 -0.16 -13.26 -4.33
N GLN A 128 -0.41 -14.55 -4.53
CA GLN A 128 -0.25 -15.58 -3.51
C GLN A 128 0.71 -16.64 -4.03
N ALA A 129 1.73 -16.91 -3.23
CA ALA A 129 2.71 -17.95 -3.53
C ALA A 129 3.11 -18.68 -2.24
N GLY A 130 3.44 -19.96 -2.36
CA GLY A 130 3.82 -20.77 -1.21
C GLY A 130 4.43 -22.10 -1.58
N ASN A 131 5.08 -22.74 -0.61
CA ASN A 131 5.34 -24.16 -0.59
C ASN A 131 4.39 -24.83 0.41
N ARG A 132 4.35 -26.18 0.44
CA ARG A 132 3.43 -26.96 1.31
C ARG A 132 3.58 -26.67 2.82
N SER A 133 4.58 -25.91 3.24
CA SER A 133 4.91 -25.62 4.64
C SER A 133 4.84 -24.12 4.98
N ALA A 134 4.91 -23.23 4.00
CA ALA A 134 4.95 -21.79 4.17
C ALA A 134 4.35 -21.10 2.94
N GLY A 135 3.46 -20.13 3.16
CA GLY A 135 2.86 -19.34 2.10
C GLY A 135 2.77 -17.88 2.49
N GLY A 136 2.70 -17.02 1.49
CA GLY A 136 2.51 -15.59 1.66
C GLY A 136 1.56 -15.05 0.61
N SER A 137 0.85 -13.99 0.97
CA SER A 137 0.13 -13.20 -0.02
C SER A 137 0.52 -11.74 0.11
N ARG A 138 0.48 -11.03 -1.02
CA ARG A 138 0.77 -9.62 -1.10
C ARG A 138 -0.14 -8.95 -2.10
N THR A 139 -0.66 -7.79 -1.71
CA THR A 139 -1.44 -6.91 -2.58
C THR A 139 -0.57 -5.73 -2.97
N PHE A 140 -0.60 -5.38 -4.25
CA PHE A 140 0.09 -4.22 -4.81
C PHE A 140 -0.94 -3.31 -5.45
N PHE A 141 -1.11 -2.09 -4.93
CA PHE A 141 -2.06 -1.14 -5.48
C PHE A 141 -1.48 -0.41 -6.67
N ILE A 142 -2.20 -0.42 -7.78
CA ILE A 142 -1.76 0.16 -9.04
C ILE A 142 -2.08 1.66 -9.01
N PRO A 143 -1.07 2.55 -9.05
CA PRO A 143 -1.30 3.97 -9.03
C PRO A 143 -2.22 4.40 -10.19
N PRO A 144 -3.23 5.24 -9.95
CA PRO A 144 -4.16 5.66 -11.01
C PRO A 144 -3.48 6.43 -12.14
N ALA A 145 -2.36 7.09 -11.82
CA ALA A 145 -1.55 7.77 -12.82
C ALA A 145 -1.04 6.80 -13.91
N TYR A 146 -0.87 5.51 -13.59
CA TYR A 146 -0.43 4.52 -14.57
C TYR A 146 -1.48 4.26 -15.63
N PHE A 147 -2.77 4.34 -15.29
CA PHE A 147 -3.90 4.17 -16.23
C PHE A 147 -4.05 5.33 -17.24
N LYS A 148 -3.27 6.41 -17.09
CA LYS A 148 -3.21 7.50 -18.06
C LYS A 148 -2.12 7.29 -19.12
N LEU A 149 -1.27 6.28 -18.94
CA LEU A 149 -0.18 5.96 -19.84
C LEU A 149 -0.70 5.10 -21.01
N PRO A 150 -0.02 5.10 -22.16
CA PRO A 150 -0.24 4.08 -23.18
C PRO A 150 -0.03 2.66 -22.61
N TRP A 151 -0.76 1.67 -23.14
CA TRP A 151 -0.72 0.27 -22.64
C TRP A 151 0.70 -0.26 -22.42
N GLU A 152 1.60 -0.03 -23.38
CA GLU A 152 2.98 -0.52 -23.31
C GLU A 152 3.79 0.11 -22.17
N GLU A 153 3.55 1.39 -21.89
CA GLU A 153 4.19 2.11 -20.78
C GLU A 153 3.58 1.73 -19.43
N PHE A 154 2.27 1.50 -19.39
CA PHE A 154 1.57 0.95 -18.24
C PHE A 154 2.17 -0.40 -17.84
N LEU A 155 2.35 -1.32 -18.79
CA LEU A 155 2.93 -2.63 -18.52
C LEU A 155 4.33 -2.53 -17.94
N ASN A 156 5.18 -1.65 -18.49
CA ASN A 156 6.52 -1.43 -17.94
C ASN A 156 6.46 -0.96 -16.47
N LYS A 157 5.64 0.05 -16.19
CA LYS A 157 5.47 0.60 -14.83
C LYS A 157 4.82 -0.40 -13.86
N TYR A 158 3.89 -1.20 -14.36
CA TYR A 158 3.24 -2.25 -13.61
C TYR A 158 4.22 -3.34 -13.20
N LEU A 159 5.08 -3.78 -14.13
CA LEU A 159 6.11 -4.78 -13.86
C LEU A 159 7.21 -4.24 -12.92
N ASP A 160 7.46 -2.92 -12.87
CA ASP A 160 8.31 -2.32 -11.83
C ASP A 160 7.65 -2.37 -10.43
N LEU A 161 6.32 -2.18 -10.38
CA LEU A 161 5.53 -2.10 -9.14
C LEU A 161 5.27 -3.48 -8.52
N VAL A 162 4.92 -4.44 -9.36
CA VAL A 162 4.76 -5.85 -9.01
C VAL A 162 6.02 -6.52 -9.52
N PRO A 163 7.18 -6.23 -8.89
CA PRO A 163 8.45 -6.61 -9.44
C PRO A 163 8.42 -8.09 -9.66
N PRO A 164 9.02 -8.52 -10.77
CA PRO A 164 9.21 -9.89 -10.89
C PRO A 164 10.08 -10.41 -9.67
N GLY A 165 9.51 -11.10 -8.62
CA GLY A 165 10.04 -12.29 -7.86
C GLY A 165 9.57 -13.73 -8.33
N PRO A 166 10.33 -14.84 -8.18
CA PRO A 166 10.41 -16.12 -8.95
C PRO A 166 9.16 -16.85 -9.54
N PHE A 167 7.95 -16.37 -9.33
CA PHE A 167 6.65 -16.99 -9.62
C PHE A 167 5.91 -16.27 -10.76
N TYR A 168 6.63 -15.87 -11.82
CA TYR A 168 6.19 -14.78 -12.71
C TYR A 168 4.96 -15.00 -13.55
N VAL A 169 4.09 -13.99 -13.47
CA VAL A 169 3.39 -13.40 -14.61
C VAL A 169 4.33 -12.37 -15.24
N ASP A 170 4.82 -12.64 -16.44
CA ASP A 170 5.67 -11.72 -17.19
C ASP A 170 4.86 -10.80 -18.13
N ARG A 171 5.55 -9.99 -18.94
CA ARG A 171 4.90 -9.15 -19.94
C ARG A 171 4.07 -9.97 -20.93
N THR A 172 4.60 -11.09 -21.38
CA THR A 172 3.97 -11.99 -22.36
C THR A 172 2.67 -12.57 -21.80
N ASP A 173 2.66 -12.94 -20.52
CA ASP A 173 1.47 -13.43 -19.82
C ASP A 173 0.38 -12.35 -19.76
N LEU A 174 0.75 -11.11 -19.42
CA LEU A 174 -0.18 -9.97 -19.38
C LEU A 174 -0.72 -9.62 -20.77
N GLU A 175 0.13 -9.62 -21.80
CA GLU A 175 -0.27 -9.32 -23.17
C GLU A 175 -1.19 -10.40 -23.76
N ASN A 176 -0.97 -11.67 -23.40
CA ASN A 176 -1.78 -12.79 -23.88
C ASN A 176 -3.06 -13.02 -23.05
N ALA A 177 -3.21 -12.36 -21.90
CA ALA A 177 -4.38 -12.47 -21.05
C ALA A 177 -5.61 -11.83 -21.71
N LYS A 178 -6.39 -12.65 -22.43
CA LYS A 178 -7.62 -12.22 -23.12
C LYS A 178 -8.60 -11.56 -22.13
N GLY A 179 -9.04 -10.35 -22.43
CA GLY A 179 -9.97 -9.59 -21.59
C GLY A 179 -9.28 -8.69 -20.55
N LEU A 180 -7.95 -8.74 -20.42
CA LEU A 180 -7.22 -7.94 -19.42
C LEU A 180 -7.27 -6.44 -19.73
N LYS A 181 -7.05 -6.07 -21.00
CA LYS A 181 -7.12 -4.66 -21.42
C LYS A 181 -8.49 -4.07 -21.14
N GLU A 182 -9.53 -4.79 -21.54
CA GLU A 182 -10.92 -4.38 -21.33
C GLU A 182 -11.26 -4.29 -19.83
N PHE A 183 -10.80 -5.25 -19.02
CA PHE A 183 -10.97 -5.23 -17.57
C PHE A 183 -10.32 -4.00 -16.92
N LEU A 184 -9.15 -3.59 -17.42
CA LEU A 184 -8.39 -2.43 -16.96
C LEU A 184 -8.83 -1.10 -17.59
N GLY A 185 -9.78 -1.14 -18.55
CA GLY A 185 -10.30 0.05 -19.22
C GLY A 185 -9.40 0.62 -20.33
N TYR A 186 -8.54 -0.21 -20.92
CA TYR A 186 -7.73 0.10 -22.11
C TYR A 186 -8.44 -0.20 -23.43
#